data_AF-A0A966DLC2-F1
#
_entry.id   AF-A0A966DLC2-F1
#
_cell.length_a   1.000
_cell.length_b   1.000
_cell.length_c   1.000
_cell.angle_alpha   90.00
_cell.angle_beta   90.00
_cell.angle_gamma   90.00
#
_symmetry.space_group_name_H-M   'P 1'
#
loop_
_entity.id
_entity.type
_entity.pdbx_description
1 polymer ?
#
loop_
_entity_poly.entity_id
_entity_poly.type
_entity_poly.pdbx_seq_one_letter_code
_entity_poly.pdbx_strand_id
1 'polypeptide(L)'
;GGRQLIICPLGVRQEFKADAAKLGMTISFVRRSEEVSGPGLYLTNYESVRDGRLDVNLFNAVSLDEASVLRSFGSKTYQTFLDLFSSIKYRFVATATPSPNRYKELIHYAGFLGVMDTGEALTRFFQRDSTQANNLTIYPHKEKEFWAWVSSWAIFLQRPSDLGYSDEGYDLPKLHVHYHEVKSSTTRAKAKDGQLMLFADAAISLKDASKEKRNSMPARIEKMTEILQANPDDHFILWHDQEAERHAIKKAVPEAIEVFGSLDLDAREDRIIDFSDGKFKYLATKPILSGSGCNFQRHCNKAIFLGIGFKFNDFIQAIHRIHRFLQEKECHIHIIYADTERRILEVLRKKWKQHEEMVEKMSEIIRANGLSNKAMIAELVRSIGVERIEVKGKLFQAANNDCVVETRGMEENSVDLIHTSIPFSNHYEYTPSYNDFGHTKDNKEFWEQMDYLTPELLRVLKPGRIYACHVKDRILFGNVTGKGVPTVSPFHAETIFHCQKHGFDYMGMITVVTD
;
A
#
# COMPACT_ATOMS: atom_id res chain seq x y z
N GLY A 1 28.02 9.21 -3.26
CA GLY A 1 29.00 9.13 -2.16
C GLY A 1 28.28 9.12 -0.83
N GLY A 2 28.80 8.40 0.17
CA GLY A 2 28.18 8.22 1.49
C GLY A 2 27.89 6.74 1.81
N ARG A 3 27.12 6.49 2.87
CA ARG A 3 26.69 5.14 3.28
C ARG A 3 25.24 4.90 2.87
N GLN A 4 24.99 3.85 2.10
CA GLN A 4 23.64 3.47 1.65
C GLN A 4 23.23 2.15 2.32
N LEU A 5 21.98 2.02 2.75
CA LEU A 5 21.47 0.82 3.40
C LEU A 5 20.31 0.23 2.60
N ILE A 6 20.36 -1.08 2.37
CA ILE A 6 19.23 -1.87 1.92
C ILE A 6 18.76 -2.72 3.10
N ILE A 7 17.47 -2.66 3.43
CA ILE A 7 16.85 -3.47 4.47
C ILE A 7 15.97 -4.50 3.76
N CYS A 8 16.30 -5.78 3.88
CA CYS A 8 15.58 -6.86 3.22
C CYS A 8 15.25 -8.00 4.20
N PRO A 9 14.29 -8.88 3.86
CA PRO A 9 14.13 -10.14 4.57
C PRO A 9 15.43 -10.97 4.52
N LEU A 10 15.73 -11.71 5.58
CA LEU A 10 16.97 -12.51 5.66
C LEU A 10 17.16 -13.46 4.48
N GLY A 11 16.07 -14.04 3.96
CA GLY A 11 16.11 -15.00 2.86
C GLY A 11 16.62 -14.46 1.52
N VAL A 12 16.68 -13.13 1.35
CA VAL A 12 17.06 -12.48 0.07
C VAL A 12 18.53 -12.06 0.05
N ARG A 13 19.25 -12.22 1.18
CA ARG A 13 20.61 -11.71 1.36
C ARG A 13 21.58 -12.18 0.27
N GLN A 14 21.52 -13.44 -0.10
CA GLN A 14 22.44 -14.05 -1.06
C GLN A 14 22.15 -13.59 -2.48
N GLU A 15 20.87 -13.39 -2.84
CA GLU A 15 20.50 -12.85 -4.15
C GLU A 15 21.09 -11.46 -4.34
N PHE A 16 20.96 -10.58 -3.34
CA PHE A 16 21.58 -9.25 -3.39
C PHE A 16 23.10 -9.33 -3.53
N LYS A 17 23.78 -10.26 -2.84
CA LYS A 17 25.23 -10.45 -2.99
C LYS A 17 25.62 -10.96 -4.38
N ALA A 18 24.89 -11.95 -4.89
CA ALA A 18 25.14 -12.55 -6.20
C ALA A 18 24.90 -11.53 -7.33
N ASP A 19 23.81 -10.77 -7.26
CA ASP A 19 23.49 -9.74 -8.25
C ASP A 19 24.44 -8.55 -8.16
N ALA A 20 24.84 -8.14 -6.96
CA ALA A 20 25.89 -7.13 -6.79
C ALA A 20 27.21 -7.58 -7.46
N ALA A 21 27.60 -8.84 -7.30
CA ALA A 21 28.81 -9.37 -7.94
C ALA A 21 28.72 -9.34 -9.47
N LYS A 22 27.55 -9.65 -10.07
CA LYS A 22 27.32 -9.53 -11.52
C LYS A 22 27.45 -8.07 -12.00
N LEU A 23 27.09 -7.11 -11.15
CA LEU A 23 27.19 -5.67 -11.43
C LEU A 23 28.57 -5.08 -11.09
N GLY A 24 29.54 -5.89 -10.65
CA GLY A 24 30.85 -5.40 -10.21
C GLY A 24 30.80 -4.58 -8.92
N MET A 25 29.75 -4.76 -8.11
CA MET A 25 29.53 -4.05 -6.85
C MET A 25 29.80 -4.98 -5.65
N THR A 26 30.24 -4.39 -4.53
CA THR A 26 30.41 -5.11 -3.27
C THR A 26 29.38 -4.62 -2.26
N ILE A 27 28.67 -5.56 -1.63
CA ILE A 27 27.69 -5.29 -0.58
C ILE A 27 28.11 -5.98 0.71
N SER A 28 28.14 -5.20 1.80
CA SER A 28 28.48 -5.72 3.13
C SER A 28 27.22 -5.93 3.97
N PHE A 29 27.03 -7.14 4.48
CA PHE A 29 25.91 -7.41 5.38
C PHE A 29 26.29 -7.03 6.81
N VAL A 30 25.48 -6.16 7.44
CA VAL A 30 25.72 -5.62 8.78
C VAL A 30 24.52 -5.84 9.69
N ARG A 31 24.77 -6.21 10.94
CA ARG A 31 23.76 -6.40 11.98
C ARG A 31 23.84 -5.35 13.08
N ARG A 32 24.96 -4.64 13.17
CA ARG A 32 25.22 -3.64 14.20
C ARG A 32 25.95 -2.43 13.66
N SER A 33 25.80 -1.29 14.33
CA SER A 33 26.45 -0.03 13.96
C SER A 33 27.98 -0.13 13.89
N GLU A 34 28.61 -0.97 14.73
CA GLU A 34 30.07 -1.12 14.76
C GLU A 34 30.62 -1.84 13.51
N GLU A 35 29.78 -2.58 12.78
CA GLU A 35 30.17 -3.30 11.56
C GLU A 35 30.18 -2.37 10.32
N VAL A 36 29.66 -1.14 10.47
CA VAL A 36 29.57 -0.15 9.37
C VAL A 36 30.89 0.63 9.26
N SER A 37 31.66 0.35 8.22
CA SER A 37 32.98 0.97 8.00
C SER A 37 33.13 1.62 6.62
N GLY A 38 33.55 2.89 6.60
CA GLY A 38 33.75 3.65 5.35
C GLY A 38 32.45 4.05 4.62
N PRO A 39 32.56 4.56 3.39
CA PRO A 39 31.45 4.70 2.43
C PRO A 39 31.18 3.39 1.70
N GLY A 40 29.92 3.11 1.34
CA GLY A 40 29.57 1.89 0.62
C GLY A 40 28.09 1.54 0.68
N LEU A 41 27.77 0.40 0.07
CA LEU A 41 26.44 -0.20 0.07
C LEU A 41 26.38 -1.33 1.11
N TYR A 42 25.46 -1.18 2.06
CA TYR A 42 25.26 -2.11 3.16
C TYR A 42 23.90 -2.78 3.05
N LEU A 43 23.81 -4.00 3.57
CA LEU A 43 22.61 -4.80 3.62
C LEU A 43 22.32 -5.19 5.06
N THR A 44 21.06 -5.14 5.48
CA THR A 44 20.66 -5.58 6.82
C THR A 44 19.26 -6.21 6.79
N ASN A 45 18.80 -6.69 7.94
CA ASN A 45 17.44 -7.19 8.12
C ASN A 45 16.58 -6.24 8.97
N TYR A 46 15.27 -6.42 8.90
CA TYR A 46 14.32 -5.60 9.64
C TYR A 46 14.49 -5.70 11.16
N GLU A 47 14.90 -6.86 11.67
CA GLU A 47 15.10 -7.08 13.11
C GLU A 47 16.24 -6.24 13.68
N SER A 48 17.35 -6.08 12.96
CA SER A 48 18.52 -5.31 13.43
C SER A 48 18.18 -3.83 13.60
N VAL A 49 17.36 -3.29 12.71
CA VAL A 49 16.86 -1.91 12.80
C VAL A 49 15.79 -1.79 13.89
N ARG A 50 14.79 -2.68 13.91
CA ARG A 50 13.71 -2.67 14.90
C ARG A 50 14.22 -2.76 16.33
N ASP A 51 15.20 -3.63 16.57
CA ASP A 51 15.76 -3.88 17.89
C ASP A 51 16.81 -2.81 18.29
N GLY A 52 17.03 -1.78 17.46
CA GLY A 52 17.94 -0.68 17.74
C GLY A 52 19.43 -1.05 17.72
N ARG A 53 19.79 -2.19 17.12
CA ARG A 53 21.19 -2.66 17.04
C ARG A 53 21.98 -1.91 15.97
N LEU A 54 21.29 -1.44 14.92
CA LEU A 54 21.84 -0.67 13.83
C LEU A 54 21.18 0.71 13.79
N ASP A 55 21.98 1.76 13.94
CA ASP A 55 21.52 3.14 13.82
C ASP A 55 21.42 3.54 12.34
N VAL A 56 20.19 3.78 11.88
CA VAL A 56 19.91 4.14 10.49
C VAL A 56 20.34 5.57 10.16
N ASN A 57 20.57 6.43 11.16
CA ASN A 57 21.09 7.78 10.96
C ASN A 57 22.53 7.81 10.43
N LEU A 58 23.23 6.67 10.48
CA LEU A 58 24.56 6.52 9.88
C LEU A 58 24.52 6.55 8.35
N PHE A 59 23.35 6.42 7.73
CA PHE A 59 23.16 6.27 6.29
C PHE A 59 22.48 7.51 5.69
N ASN A 60 22.90 7.89 4.49
CA ASN A 60 22.30 9.02 3.77
C ASN A 60 21.18 8.59 2.81
N ALA A 61 21.11 7.30 2.48
CA ALA A 61 20.03 6.71 1.70
C ALA A 61 19.64 5.33 2.26
N VAL A 62 18.34 5.06 2.32
CA VAL A 62 17.79 3.77 2.73
C VAL A 62 16.78 3.27 1.72
N SER A 63 16.87 1.98 1.38
CA SER A 63 15.87 1.26 0.60
C SER A 63 15.27 0.12 1.41
N LEU A 64 13.94 0.02 1.42
CA LEU A 64 13.21 -1.12 1.96
C LEU A 64 12.85 -2.09 0.84
N ASP A 65 13.30 -3.33 0.94
CA ASP A 65 12.87 -4.41 0.06
C ASP A 65 11.77 -5.24 0.74
N GLU A 66 10.72 -5.59 0.00
CA GLU A 66 9.55 -6.30 0.50
C GLU A 66 9.04 -5.71 1.83
N ALA A 67 8.65 -4.42 1.77
CA ALA A 67 8.22 -3.57 2.90
C ALA A 67 6.92 -4.01 3.60
N SER A 68 6.71 -5.32 3.70
CA SER A 68 5.67 -6.01 4.45
C SER A 68 5.57 -5.54 5.91
N VAL A 69 6.67 -5.06 6.50
CA VAL A 69 6.71 -4.46 7.86
C VAL A 69 5.88 -3.17 7.93
N LEU A 70 5.73 -2.44 6.83
CA LEU A 70 4.90 -1.23 6.74
C LEU A 70 3.40 -1.52 6.54
N ARG A 71 2.98 -2.80 6.49
CA ARG A 71 1.58 -3.17 6.19
C ARG A 71 0.63 -3.04 7.39
N SER A 72 1.12 -3.14 8.63
CA SER A 72 0.28 -3.11 9.84
C SER A 72 0.31 -1.76 10.54
N PHE A 73 -0.59 -0.87 10.13
CA PHE A 73 -0.86 0.38 10.86
C PHE A 73 -1.26 0.05 12.31
N GLY A 74 -0.62 0.72 13.27
CA GLY A 74 -0.88 0.57 14.70
C GLY A 74 0.03 -0.45 15.41
N SER A 75 0.91 -1.16 14.71
CA SER A 75 1.99 -1.86 15.39
C SER A 75 2.99 -0.84 15.93
N LYS A 76 3.46 -1.03 17.17
CA LYS A 76 4.53 -0.22 17.78
C LYS A 76 5.74 -0.10 16.84
N THR A 77 5.99 -1.15 16.06
CA THR A 77 7.00 -1.23 15.01
C THR A 77 6.84 -0.15 13.93
N TYR A 78 5.63 0.11 13.41
CA TYR A 78 5.43 1.09 12.32
C TYR A 78 5.73 2.53 12.77
N GLN A 79 5.23 2.93 13.95
CA GLN A 79 5.46 4.29 14.48
C GLN A 79 6.93 4.51 14.81
N THR A 80 7.57 3.54 15.47
CA THR A 80 9.01 3.60 15.74
C THR A 80 9.83 3.65 14.44
N PHE A 81 9.41 2.93 13.40
CA PHE A 81 10.09 3.00 12.09
C PHE A 81 10.02 4.40 11.48
N LEU A 82 8.84 5.01 11.36
CA LEU A 82 8.72 6.33 10.71
C LEU A 82 9.62 7.39 11.36
N ASP A 83 9.65 7.43 12.70
CA ASP A 83 10.47 8.38 13.44
C ASP A 83 11.97 8.16 13.19
N LEU A 84 12.43 6.91 13.16
CA LEU A 84 13.82 6.54 12.91
C LEU A 84 14.32 6.99 11.53
N PHE A 85 13.45 6.98 10.51
CA PHE A 85 13.81 7.32 9.14
C PHE A 85 13.57 8.80 8.78
N SER A 86 13.00 9.60 9.69
CA SER A 86 12.62 10.99 9.44
C SER A 86 13.78 11.91 9.04
N SER A 87 14.99 11.63 9.55
CA SER A 87 16.22 12.39 9.29
C SER A 87 16.92 12.01 7.97
N ILE A 88 16.50 10.91 7.33
CA ILE A 88 17.21 10.34 6.18
C ILE A 88 16.76 11.03 4.90
N LYS A 89 17.73 11.57 4.17
CA LYS A 89 17.50 12.38 2.98
C LYS A 89 16.87 11.60 1.82
N TYR A 90 17.37 10.40 1.53
CA TYR A 90 16.89 9.58 0.41
C TYR A 90 16.26 8.28 0.91
N ARG A 91 15.00 8.05 0.57
CA ARG A 91 14.22 6.90 1.03
C ARG A 91 13.57 6.24 -0.17
N PHE A 92 13.64 4.91 -0.24
CA PHE A 92 13.09 4.10 -1.31
C PHE A 92 12.32 2.91 -0.74
N VAL A 93 11.28 2.49 -1.46
CA VAL A 93 10.52 1.28 -1.16
C VAL A 93 10.38 0.48 -2.45
N ALA A 94 10.83 -0.78 -2.42
CA ALA A 94 10.66 -1.74 -3.49
C ALA A 94 9.68 -2.83 -3.02
N THR A 95 8.58 -3.01 -3.75
CA THR A 95 7.56 -4.03 -3.44
C THR A 95 6.95 -4.59 -4.72
N ALA A 96 6.86 -5.91 -4.80
CA ALA A 96 6.33 -6.60 -5.97
C ALA A 96 4.79 -6.69 -5.97
N THR A 97 4.11 -6.35 -4.88
CA THR A 97 2.66 -6.60 -4.77
C THR A 97 1.95 -5.65 -3.80
N PRO A 98 1.45 -4.48 -4.26
CA PRO A 98 0.32 -3.86 -3.58
C PRO A 98 -0.92 -4.74 -3.84
N SER A 99 -1.53 -5.28 -2.78
CA SER A 99 -2.74 -6.11 -2.91
C SER A 99 -3.97 -5.24 -3.26
N PRO A 100 -4.94 -5.75 -4.06
CA PRO A 100 -6.09 -4.99 -4.61
C PRO A 100 -6.99 -4.24 -3.62
N ASN A 101 -6.92 -4.56 -2.33
CA ASN A 101 -7.74 -3.90 -1.29
C ASN A 101 -6.88 -3.10 -0.28
N ARG A 102 -5.68 -2.70 -0.66
CA ARG A 102 -4.72 -2.08 0.26
C ARG A 102 -4.17 -0.76 -0.24
N TYR A 103 -5.07 0.15 -0.63
CA TYR A 103 -4.75 1.58 -0.71
C TYR A 103 -4.06 2.10 0.56
N LYS A 104 -4.37 1.47 1.70
CA LYS A 104 -3.71 1.66 2.99
C LYS A 104 -2.18 1.47 2.93
N GLU A 105 -1.68 0.52 2.15
CA GLU A 105 -0.23 0.32 1.99
C GLU A 105 0.41 1.47 1.21
N LEU A 106 -0.26 1.99 0.17
CA LEU A 106 0.25 3.13 -0.62
C LEU A 106 0.39 4.38 0.24
N ILE A 107 -0.61 4.70 1.08
CA ILE A 107 -0.51 5.85 1.99
C ILE A 107 0.56 5.65 3.08
N HIS A 108 0.84 4.42 3.49
CA HIS A 108 1.94 4.15 4.41
C HIS A 108 3.30 4.32 3.75
N TYR A 109 3.44 3.88 2.49
CA TYR A 109 4.65 4.14 1.72
C TYR A 109 4.85 5.65 1.54
N ALA A 110 3.79 6.40 1.23
CA ALA A 110 3.86 7.86 1.16
C ALA A 110 4.31 8.48 2.50
N GLY A 111 3.79 7.99 3.63
CA GLY A 111 4.22 8.42 4.96
C GLY A 111 5.69 8.14 5.24
N PHE A 112 6.16 6.92 4.92
CA PHE A 112 7.57 6.55 5.06
C PHE A 112 8.49 7.39 4.17
N LEU A 113 8.09 7.66 2.94
CA LEU A 113 8.83 8.49 1.98
C LEU A 113 8.81 9.98 2.35
N GLY A 114 7.92 10.40 3.26
CA GLY A 114 7.72 11.79 3.65
C GLY A 114 6.98 12.63 2.61
N VAL A 115 6.15 12.01 1.77
CA VAL A 115 5.36 12.68 0.73
C VAL A 115 4.11 13.33 1.30
N MET A 116 3.39 12.62 2.17
CA MET A 116 2.18 13.09 2.85
C MET A 116 2.00 12.29 4.14
N ASP A 117 1.49 12.92 5.20
CA ASP A 117 1.16 12.20 6.42
C ASP A 117 0.05 11.15 6.15
N THR A 118 0.14 10.00 6.83
CA THR A 118 -0.85 8.93 6.64
C THR A 118 -2.25 9.36 7.09
N GLY A 119 -2.37 10.14 8.17
CA GLY A 119 -3.64 10.67 8.65
C GLY A 119 -4.26 11.66 7.68
N GLU A 120 -3.46 12.57 7.13
CA GLU A 120 -3.88 13.52 6.09
C GLU A 120 -4.37 12.81 4.82
N ALA A 121 -3.62 11.81 4.33
CA ALA A 121 -4.01 11.04 3.16
C ALA A 121 -5.34 10.28 3.37
N LEU A 122 -5.58 9.78 4.59
CA LEU A 122 -6.83 9.11 4.95
C LEU A 122 -8.02 10.08 4.86
N THR A 123 -7.91 11.28 5.42
CA THR A 123 -8.99 12.27 5.40
C THR A 123 -9.24 12.84 4.02
N ARG A 124 -8.19 12.99 3.21
CA ARG A 124 -8.27 13.57 1.87
C ARG A 124 -8.93 12.65 0.85
N PHE A 125 -8.56 11.37 0.83
CA PHE A 125 -8.95 10.46 -0.27
C PHE A 125 -10.00 9.41 0.11
N PHE A 126 -10.20 9.09 1.40
CA PHE A 126 -10.98 7.93 1.81
C PHE A 126 -12.22 8.27 2.62
N GLN A 127 -13.30 7.56 2.32
CA GLN A 127 -14.51 7.56 3.14
C GLN A 127 -14.33 6.64 4.35
N ARG A 128 -14.73 7.12 5.53
CA ARG A 128 -14.74 6.31 6.76
C ARG A 128 -15.94 5.36 6.75
N ASP A 129 -15.69 4.05 6.66
CA ASP A 129 -16.71 3.03 6.86
C ASP A 129 -17.08 2.95 8.36
N SER A 130 -18.34 3.24 8.68
CA SER A 130 -18.86 3.26 10.06
C SER A 130 -19.06 1.86 10.65
N THR A 131 -19.01 0.81 9.83
CA THR A 131 -19.25 -0.58 10.24
C THR A 131 -17.97 -1.42 10.32
N GLN A 132 -16.96 -1.13 9.50
CA GLN A 132 -15.64 -1.77 9.56
C GLN A 132 -14.51 -0.76 9.42
N ALA A 133 -13.91 -0.35 10.54
CA ALA A 133 -12.84 0.65 10.60
C ALA A 133 -11.59 0.36 9.75
N ASN A 134 -11.42 -0.87 9.26
CA ASN A 134 -10.29 -1.27 8.41
C ASN A 134 -10.60 -1.33 6.91
N ASN A 135 -11.84 -1.04 6.49
CA ASN A 135 -12.23 -1.02 5.09
C ASN A 135 -12.21 0.42 4.58
N LEU A 136 -11.17 0.78 3.83
CA LEU A 136 -11.00 2.13 3.28
C LEU A 136 -11.44 2.15 1.82
N THR A 137 -12.46 2.93 1.53
CA THR A 137 -12.97 3.13 0.16
C THR A 137 -12.58 4.53 -0.30
N ILE A 138 -11.89 4.62 -1.44
CA ILE A 138 -11.60 5.92 -2.05
C ILE A 138 -12.92 6.59 -2.45
N TYR A 139 -13.05 7.89 -2.21
CA TYR A 139 -14.20 8.64 -2.72
C TYR A 139 -14.26 8.51 -4.26
N PRO A 140 -15.39 8.11 -4.86
CA PRO A 140 -15.45 7.86 -6.31
C PRO A 140 -14.96 9.05 -7.16
N HIS A 141 -15.22 10.27 -6.73
CA HIS A 141 -14.77 11.50 -7.41
C HIS A 141 -13.29 11.85 -7.18
N LYS A 142 -12.64 11.25 -6.17
CA LYS A 142 -11.21 11.44 -5.84
C LYS A 142 -10.31 10.34 -6.42
N GLU A 143 -10.87 9.30 -7.05
CA GLU A 143 -10.05 8.18 -7.55
C GLU A 143 -8.98 8.63 -8.55
N LYS A 144 -9.35 9.49 -9.51
CA LYS A 144 -8.37 10.05 -10.46
C LYS A 144 -7.30 10.88 -9.77
N GLU A 145 -7.69 11.73 -8.82
CA GLU A 145 -6.77 12.57 -8.04
C GLU A 145 -5.81 11.72 -7.21
N PHE A 146 -6.30 10.67 -6.55
CA PHE A 146 -5.49 9.75 -5.77
C PHE A 146 -4.42 9.08 -6.64
N TRP A 147 -4.80 8.55 -7.80
CA TRP A 147 -3.87 7.88 -8.70
C TRP A 147 -2.88 8.85 -9.35
N ALA A 148 -3.32 10.06 -9.68
CA ALA A 148 -2.43 11.12 -10.09
C ALA A 148 -1.40 11.41 -8.98
N TRP A 149 -1.86 11.65 -7.74
CA TRP A 149 -0.99 11.86 -6.59
C TRP A 149 0.02 10.74 -6.40
N VAL A 150 -0.41 9.47 -6.43
CA VAL A 150 0.49 8.31 -6.33
C VAL A 150 1.54 8.33 -7.44
N SER A 151 1.16 8.65 -8.68
CA SER A 151 2.10 8.70 -9.82
C SER A 151 3.20 9.76 -9.69
N SER A 152 3.02 10.78 -8.85
CA SER A 152 4.04 11.83 -8.64
C SER A 152 5.28 11.36 -7.86
N TRP A 153 5.16 10.26 -7.11
CA TRP A 153 6.22 9.77 -6.21
C TRP A 153 6.45 8.26 -6.31
N ALA A 154 5.51 7.50 -6.89
CA ALA A 154 5.64 6.07 -7.12
C ALA A 154 5.72 5.79 -8.63
N ILE A 155 6.54 4.81 -8.99
CA ILE A 155 6.58 4.23 -10.32
C ILE A 155 6.15 2.76 -10.18
N PHE A 156 5.18 2.33 -10.98
CA PHE A 156 4.91 0.91 -11.17
C PHE A 156 5.35 0.53 -12.57
N LEU A 157 6.12 -0.55 -12.68
CA LEU A 157 6.59 -1.07 -13.95
C LEU A 157 6.22 -2.54 -14.02
N GLN A 158 5.57 -2.95 -15.11
CA GLN A 158 5.28 -4.34 -15.38
C GLN A 158 6.10 -4.85 -16.56
N ARG A 159 6.34 -4.02 -17.58
CA ARG A 159 7.13 -4.38 -18.74
C ARG A 159 8.02 -3.24 -19.19
N PRO A 160 9.14 -3.49 -19.86
CA PRO A 160 9.95 -2.43 -20.46
C PRO A 160 9.15 -1.52 -21.41
N SER A 161 8.14 -2.06 -22.11
CA SER A 161 7.24 -1.29 -22.99
C SER A 161 6.41 -0.24 -22.28
N ASP A 162 6.17 -0.37 -20.97
CA ASP A 162 5.54 0.69 -20.16
C ASP A 162 6.37 1.98 -20.19
N LEU A 163 7.68 1.87 -20.47
CA LEU A 163 8.62 2.98 -20.63
C LEU A 163 9.02 3.24 -22.09
N GLY A 164 8.42 2.52 -23.05
CA GLY A 164 8.76 2.62 -24.47
C GLY A 164 9.98 1.81 -24.92
N TYR A 165 10.47 0.86 -24.11
CA TYR A 165 11.52 -0.08 -24.49
C TYR A 165 10.94 -1.39 -25.04
N SER A 166 11.78 -2.25 -25.61
CA SER A 166 11.39 -3.57 -26.12
C SER A 166 11.06 -4.54 -24.99
N ASP A 167 9.99 -5.32 -25.16
CA ASP A 167 9.59 -6.42 -24.25
C ASP A 167 10.35 -7.73 -24.53
N GLU A 168 11.30 -7.73 -25.46
CA GLU A 168 12.12 -8.90 -25.78
C GLU A 168 12.84 -9.43 -24.53
N GLY A 169 12.61 -10.71 -24.20
CA GLY A 169 13.11 -11.36 -22.98
C GLY A 169 12.26 -11.13 -21.70
N TYR A 170 11.22 -10.29 -21.79
CA TYR A 170 10.28 -9.98 -20.71
C TYR A 170 8.87 -10.54 -20.95
N ASP A 171 8.59 -11.10 -22.13
CA ASP A 171 7.38 -11.87 -22.36
C ASP A 171 7.39 -13.17 -21.57
N LEU A 172 6.53 -13.22 -20.56
CA LEU A 172 6.39 -14.40 -19.72
C LEU A 172 5.72 -15.53 -20.50
N PRO A 173 6.24 -16.77 -20.40
CA PRO A 173 5.61 -17.93 -21.03
C PRO A 173 4.26 -18.22 -20.36
N LYS A 174 3.43 -19.00 -21.05
CA LYS A 174 2.08 -19.28 -20.59
C LYS A 174 2.07 -19.98 -19.23
N LEU A 175 1.20 -19.51 -18.33
CA LEU A 175 0.94 -20.12 -17.03
C LEU A 175 -0.29 -21.03 -17.14
N HIS A 176 -0.12 -22.32 -16.86
CA HIS A 176 -1.20 -23.30 -16.82
C HIS A 176 -1.54 -23.64 -15.37
N VAL A 177 -2.78 -23.39 -14.97
CA VAL A 177 -3.27 -23.72 -13.62
C VAL A 177 -4.20 -24.92 -13.69
N HIS A 178 -3.79 -26.04 -13.08
CA HIS A 178 -4.52 -27.30 -13.05
C HIS A 178 -5.16 -27.51 -11.68
N TYR A 179 -6.47 -27.68 -11.65
CA TYR A 179 -7.23 -27.90 -10.42
C TYR A 179 -7.54 -29.38 -10.24
N HIS A 180 -7.10 -29.96 -9.12
CA HIS A 180 -7.28 -31.37 -8.79
C HIS A 180 -8.15 -31.50 -7.54
N GLU A 181 -9.41 -31.86 -7.74
CA GLU A 181 -10.33 -32.10 -6.62
C GLU A 181 -10.16 -33.53 -6.10
N VAL A 182 -9.96 -33.68 -4.79
CA VAL A 182 -9.96 -34.98 -4.12
C VAL A 182 -11.13 -35.09 -3.16
N LYS A 183 -11.68 -36.30 -2.98
CA LYS A 183 -12.76 -36.52 -2.02
C LYS A 183 -12.16 -36.70 -0.62
N SER A 184 -12.62 -35.92 0.36
CA SER A 184 -12.30 -36.20 1.76
C SER A 184 -12.97 -37.52 2.16
N SER A 185 -12.27 -38.37 2.93
CA SER A 185 -12.84 -39.59 3.48
C SER A 185 -13.77 -39.23 4.65
N THR A 186 -14.86 -38.52 4.40
CA THR A 186 -15.79 -38.14 5.46
C THR A 186 -16.68 -39.34 5.79
N THR A 187 -16.34 -40.08 6.83
CA THR A 187 -17.33 -40.83 7.60
C THR A 187 -18.34 -39.80 8.10
N ARG A 188 -19.62 -39.92 7.67
CA ARG A 188 -20.75 -39.04 8.03
C ARG A 188 -20.58 -38.43 9.44
N ALA A 189 -20.29 -37.14 9.53
CA ALA A 189 -20.16 -36.46 10.80
C ALA A 189 -21.54 -36.33 11.46
N LYS A 190 -21.73 -36.96 12.62
CA LYS A 190 -22.90 -36.73 13.48
C LYS A 190 -22.70 -35.40 14.22
N ALA A 191 -23.66 -34.48 14.11
CA ALA A 191 -23.72 -33.31 14.96
C ALA A 191 -23.94 -33.72 16.44
N LYS A 192 -23.63 -32.83 17.39
CA LYS A 192 -23.74 -33.09 18.85
C LYS A 192 -25.18 -33.43 19.29
N ASP A 193 -26.17 -33.12 18.48
CA ASP A 193 -27.61 -33.40 18.65
C ASP A 193 -28.06 -34.71 17.97
N GLY A 194 -27.15 -35.46 17.34
CA GLY A 194 -27.46 -36.71 16.64
C GLY A 194 -27.94 -36.53 15.20
N GLN A 195 -27.99 -35.30 14.67
CA GLN A 195 -28.39 -35.05 13.28
C GLN A 195 -27.27 -35.42 12.30
N LEU A 196 -27.63 -36.15 11.25
CA LEU A 196 -26.72 -36.53 10.16
C LEU A 196 -26.55 -35.34 9.21
N MET A 197 -25.37 -34.71 9.24
CA MET A 197 -25.01 -33.67 8.28
C MET A 197 -24.62 -34.32 6.94
N LEU A 198 -25.34 -33.98 5.87
CA LEU A 198 -25.08 -34.48 4.50
C LEU A 198 -23.81 -33.87 3.88
N PHE A 199 -23.38 -32.70 4.36
CA PHE A 199 -22.13 -32.04 3.98
C PHE A 199 -21.53 -31.38 5.22
N ALA A 200 -20.28 -31.69 5.55
CA ALA A 200 -19.53 -30.93 6.54
C ALA A 200 -19.14 -29.60 5.87
N ASP A 201 -19.98 -28.58 6.00
CA ASP A 201 -19.66 -27.24 5.52
C ASP A 201 -18.47 -26.73 6.36
N ALA A 202 -17.27 -26.71 5.76
CA ALA A 202 -16.01 -26.35 6.42
C ALA A 202 -15.95 -24.87 6.88
N ALA A 203 -17.07 -24.17 6.86
CA ALA A 203 -17.19 -22.73 7.00
C ALA A 203 -17.36 -22.22 8.45
N ILE A 204 -17.43 -23.07 9.48
CA ILE A 204 -17.94 -22.61 10.80
C ILE A 204 -16.85 -22.49 11.90
N SER A 205 -15.71 -23.19 11.83
CA SER A 205 -14.61 -22.94 12.78
C SER A 205 -13.21 -23.31 12.26
N LEU A 206 -12.19 -22.53 12.65
CA LEU A 206 -10.75 -22.78 12.37
C LEU A 206 -10.29 -24.18 12.83
N LYS A 207 -10.92 -24.74 13.88
CA LYS A 207 -10.61 -26.08 14.39
C LYS A 207 -11.15 -27.18 13.48
N ASP A 208 -12.36 -27.02 12.96
CA ASP A 208 -13.00 -28.00 12.07
C ASP A 208 -12.29 -28.04 10.72
N ALA A 209 -11.91 -26.88 10.17
CA ALA A 209 -11.11 -26.79 8.95
C ALA A 209 -9.75 -27.49 9.06
N SER A 210 -9.06 -27.37 10.21
CA SER A 210 -7.78 -28.07 10.42
C SER A 210 -7.94 -29.59 10.56
N LYS A 211 -9.08 -30.07 11.06
CA LYS A 211 -9.36 -31.52 11.19
C LYS A 211 -9.67 -32.14 9.82
N GLU A 212 -10.48 -31.47 9.02
CA GLU A 212 -10.81 -31.92 7.65
C GLU A 212 -9.59 -31.92 6.73
N LYS A 213 -8.68 -30.95 6.87
CA LYS A 213 -7.39 -30.97 6.15
C LYS A 213 -6.54 -32.20 6.47
N ARG A 214 -6.59 -32.71 7.71
CA ARG A 214 -5.88 -33.95 8.07
C ARG A 214 -6.56 -35.18 7.47
N ASN A 215 -7.89 -35.21 7.44
CA ASN A 215 -8.66 -36.33 6.87
C ASN A 215 -8.44 -36.47 5.35
N SER A 216 -8.37 -35.35 4.63
CA SER A 216 -8.13 -35.34 3.18
C SER A 216 -6.66 -35.55 2.79
N MET A 217 -5.73 -35.49 3.75
CA MET A 217 -4.27 -35.54 3.49
C MET A 217 -3.81 -36.78 2.72
N PRO A 218 -4.27 -38.02 3.01
CA PRO A 218 -3.86 -39.19 2.25
C PRO A 218 -4.20 -39.09 0.76
N ALA A 219 -5.42 -38.66 0.43
CA ALA A 219 -5.87 -38.50 -0.95
C ALA A 219 -5.11 -37.38 -1.68
N ARG A 220 -4.79 -36.28 -0.99
CA ARG A 220 -3.98 -35.18 -1.54
C ARG A 220 -2.55 -35.65 -1.86
N ILE A 221 -1.94 -36.44 -0.98
CA ILE A 221 -0.59 -37.02 -1.18
C ILE A 221 -0.58 -38.03 -2.33
N GLU A 222 -1.61 -38.88 -2.44
CA GLU A 222 -1.75 -39.81 -3.56
C GLU A 222 -1.79 -39.07 -4.90
N LYS A 223 -2.63 -38.03 -5.00
CA LYS A 223 -2.72 -37.21 -6.21
C LYS A 223 -1.43 -36.46 -6.53
N MET A 224 -0.74 -35.94 -5.52
CA MET A 224 0.59 -35.35 -5.69
C MET A 224 1.58 -36.36 -6.28
N THR A 225 1.60 -37.58 -5.74
CA THR A 225 2.50 -38.65 -6.19
C THR A 225 2.21 -39.05 -7.64
N GLU A 226 0.94 -39.14 -8.03
CA GLU A 226 0.52 -39.38 -9.42
C GLU A 226 1.09 -38.31 -10.38
N ILE A 227 1.02 -37.03 -10.00
CA ILE A 227 1.54 -35.91 -10.82
C ILE A 227 3.07 -35.99 -10.98
N LEU A 228 3.78 -36.31 -9.90
CA LEU A 228 5.24 -36.46 -9.91
C LEU A 228 5.67 -37.66 -10.77
N GLN A 229 4.98 -38.79 -10.65
CA GLN A 229 5.26 -40.00 -11.44
C GLN A 229 4.99 -39.80 -12.93
N ALA A 230 4.03 -38.95 -13.30
CA ALA A 230 3.80 -38.59 -14.70
C ALA A 230 4.93 -37.72 -15.30
N ASN A 231 5.79 -37.11 -14.47
CA ASN A 231 6.84 -36.18 -14.88
C ASN A 231 8.14 -36.41 -14.07
N PRO A 232 8.76 -37.60 -14.12
CA PRO A 232 9.81 -38.02 -13.17
C PRO A 232 11.15 -37.28 -13.35
N ASP A 233 11.36 -36.63 -14.48
CA ASP A 233 12.59 -35.90 -14.80
C ASP A 233 12.52 -34.40 -14.52
N ASP A 234 11.33 -33.90 -14.19
CA ASP A 234 11.13 -32.49 -13.92
C ASP A 234 11.40 -32.13 -12.46
N HIS A 235 11.73 -30.86 -12.25
CA HIS A 235 11.86 -30.30 -10.92
C HIS A 235 10.50 -29.77 -10.47
N PHE A 236 10.13 -30.07 -9.22
CA PHE A 236 8.90 -29.57 -8.62
C PHE A 236 9.14 -28.90 -7.28
N ILE A 237 8.42 -27.80 -7.07
CA ILE A 237 8.22 -27.24 -5.73
C ILE A 237 6.92 -27.78 -5.14
N LEU A 238 7.02 -28.38 -3.97
CA LEU A 238 5.92 -28.95 -3.20
C LEU A 238 5.56 -27.99 -2.07
N TRP A 239 4.57 -27.13 -2.32
CA TRP A 239 4.09 -26.15 -1.36
C TRP A 239 3.15 -26.81 -0.34
N HIS A 240 3.50 -26.69 0.93
CA HIS A 240 2.69 -27.16 2.05
C HIS A 240 2.43 -26.03 3.06
N ASP A 241 1.41 -26.18 3.91
CA ASP A 241 1.07 -25.20 4.95
C ASP A 241 1.32 -25.79 6.34
N GLN A 242 0.86 -27.03 6.56
CA GLN A 242 0.98 -27.71 7.85
C GLN A 242 2.27 -28.55 7.94
N GLU A 243 2.78 -28.75 9.17
CA GLU A 243 3.92 -29.66 9.41
C GLU A 243 3.56 -31.12 9.16
N ALA A 244 2.29 -31.50 9.41
CA ALA A 244 1.80 -32.84 9.13
C ALA A 244 1.89 -33.16 7.63
N GLU A 245 1.59 -32.19 6.77
CA GLU A 245 1.72 -32.30 5.31
C GLU A 245 3.18 -32.47 4.92
N ARG A 246 4.10 -31.71 5.53
CA ARG A 246 5.55 -31.82 5.31
C ARG A 246 6.04 -33.25 5.56
N HIS A 247 5.70 -33.81 6.72
CA HIS A 247 6.06 -35.18 7.07
C HIS A 247 5.43 -36.21 6.14
N ALA A 248 4.19 -35.98 5.69
CA ALA A 248 3.52 -36.86 4.73
C ALA A 248 4.20 -36.82 3.36
N ILE A 249 4.61 -35.63 2.88
CA ILE A 249 5.40 -35.46 1.66
C ILE A 249 6.72 -36.24 1.79
N LYS A 250 7.46 -36.04 2.88
CA LYS A 250 8.75 -36.72 3.08
C LYS A 250 8.63 -38.24 3.12
N LYS A 251 7.54 -38.75 3.68
CA LYS A 251 7.26 -40.19 3.71
C LYS A 251 6.93 -40.74 2.31
N ALA A 252 6.16 -40.00 1.52
CA ALA A 252 5.75 -40.41 0.18
C ALA A 252 6.85 -40.21 -0.87
N VAL A 253 7.67 -39.17 -0.71
CA VAL A 253 8.75 -38.76 -1.61
C VAL A 253 10.03 -38.59 -0.77
N PRO A 254 10.74 -39.68 -0.43
CA PRO A 254 11.94 -39.65 0.42
C PRO A 254 13.07 -38.76 -0.12
N GLU A 255 13.16 -38.61 -1.44
CA GLU A 255 14.13 -37.74 -2.13
C GLU A 255 13.81 -36.24 -2.01
N ALA A 256 12.61 -35.85 -1.58
CA ALA A 256 12.25 -34.44 -1.42
C ALA A 256 13.04 -33.79 -0.27
N ILE A 257 13.65 -32.65 -0.55
CA ILE A 257 14.38 -31.88 0.46
C ILE A 257 13.41 -30.91 1.13
N GLU A 258 13.31 -30.99 2.45
CA GLU A 258 12.38 -30.17 3.24
C GLU A 258 13.05 -28.89 3.74
N VAL A 259 12.36 -27.75 3.63
CA VAL A 259 12.74 -26.48 4.23
C VAL A 259 11.63 -25.99 5.16
N PHE A 260 11.94 -25.88 6.46
CA PHE A 260 10.98 -25.56 7.51
C PHE A 260 11.56 -24.57 8.53
N GLY A 261 10.67 -23.91 9.30
CA GLY A 261 11.03 -22.73 10.08
C GLY A 261 11.97 -22.95 11.27
N SER A 262 12.05 -24.16 11.82
CA SER A 262 12.97 -24.50 12.92
C SER A 262 14.32 -25.04 12.45
N LEU A 263 14.56 -25.09 11.13
CA LEU A 263 15.87 -25.43 10.59
C LEU A 263 16.84 -24.26 10.84
N ASP A 264 18.11 -24.58 11.06
CA ASP A 264 19.15 -23.57 11.12
C ASP A 264 19.17 -22.71 9.85
N LEU A 265 19.47 -21.42 9.99
CA LEU A 265 19.38 -20.46 8.91
C LEU A 265 20.36 -20.78 7.78
N ASP A 266 21.60 -21.14 8.10
CA ASP A 266 22.61 -21.44 7.08
C ASP A 266 22.22 -22.73 6.33
N ALA A 267 21.78 -23.76 7.07
CA ALA A 267 21.29 -25.01 6.46
C ALA A 267 20.04 -24.81 5.58
N ARG A 268 19.18 -23.83 5.92
CA ARG A 268 18.03 -23.45 5.10
C ARG A 268 18.47 -22.73 3.82
N GLU A 269 19.41 -21.80 3.94
CA GLU A 269 20.01 -21.10 2.80
C GLU A 269 20.65 -22.10 1.82
N ASP A 270 21.48 -23.01 2.32
CA ASP A 270 22.17 -24.02 1.50
C ASP A 270 21.19 -24.88 0.70
N ARG A 271 20.11 -25.37 1.33
CA ARG A 271 19.09 -26.17 0.63
C ARG A 271 18.37 -25.38 -0.46
N ILE A 272 18.08 -24.10 -0.24
CA ILE A 272 17.42 -23.25 -1.23
C ILE A 272 18.34 -23.01 -2.44
N ILE A 273 19.63 -22.77 -2.18
CA ILE A 273 20.65 -22.59 -3.24
C ILE A 273 20.83 -23.88 -4.02
N ASP A 274 21.00 -25.01 -3.34
CA ASP A 274 21.17 -26.31 -3.95
C ASP A 274 20.01 -26.68 -4.88
N PHE A 275 18.77 -26.34 -4.51
CA PHE A 275 17.62 -26.48 -5.40
C PHE A 275 17.70 -25.53 -6.60
N SER A 276 18.06 -24.27 -6.36
CA SER A 276 18.18 -23.23 -7.40
C SER A 276 19.28 -23.54 -8.41
N ASP A 277 20.29 -24.33 -8.01
CA ASP A 277 21.36 -24.86 -8.86
C ASP A 277 21.01 -26.22 -9.48
N GLY A 278 19.81 -26.77 -9.23
CA GLY A 278 19.34 -28.02 -9.81
C GLY A 278 19.98 -29.28 -9.22
N LYS A 279 20.56 -29.23 -8.00
CA LYS A 279 21.18 -30.40 -7.36
C LYS A 279 20.18 -31.48 -6.95
N PHE A 280 18.91 -31.12 -6.81
CA PHE A 280 17.83 -32.07 -6.53
C PHE A 280 16.51 -31.63 -7.15
N LYS A 281 15.66 -32.62 -7.46
CA LYS A 281 14.42 -32.43 -8.23
C LYS A 281 13.25 -31.87 -7.42
N TYR A 282 13.14 -32.21 -6.13
CA TYR A 282 11.96 -31.86 -5.33
C TYR A 282 12.29 -31.06 -4.09
N LEU A 283 11.67 -29.89 -3.98
CA LEU A 283 11.78 -29.01 -2.80
C LEU A 283 10.42 -28.94 -2.09
N ALA A 284 10.35 -29.42 -0.85
CA ALA A 284 9.17 -29.28 -0.01
C ALA A 284 9.33 -28.08 0.93
N THR A 285 8.50 -27.05 0.78
CA THR A 285 8.61 -25.83 1.58
C THR A 285 7.29 -25.08 1.73
N LYS A 286 7.27 -24.07 2.60
CA LYS A 286 6.10 -23.24 2.84
C LYS A 286 6.14 -21.96 2.02
N PRO A 287 5.00 -21.50 1.45
CA PRO A 287 4.91 -20.20 0.78
C PRO A 287 5.41 -19.04 1.65
N ILE A 288 5.07 -19.03 2.95
CA ILE A 288 5.51 -17.96 3.86
C ILE A 288 7.03 -17.97 4.14
N LEU A 289 7.70 -19.10 3.90
CA LEU A 289 9.14 -19.23 4.11
C LEU A 289 9.91 -18.89 2.83
N SER A 290 9.54 -19.51 1.71
CA SER A 290 10.34 -19.46 0.48
C SER A 290 9.63 -18.73 -0.67
N GLY A 291 8.50 -18.07 -0.38
CA GLY A 291 7.76 -17.24 -1.33
C GLY A 291 8.32 -15.82 -1.48
N SER A 292 9.25 -15.40 -0.63
CA SER A 292 9.88 -14.07 -0.69
C SER A 292 11.38 -14.19 -0.93
N GLY A 293 11.86 -13.56 -2.02
CA GLY A 293 13.27 -13.39 -2.36
C GLY A 293 14.11 -14.65 -2.57
N CYS A 294 13.50 -15.73 -3.05
CA CYS A 294 14.21 -16.86 -3.65
C CYS A 294 13.94 -16.91 -5.17
N ASN A 295 14.86 -17.43 -5.98
CA ASN A 295 14.68 -17.56 -7.42
C ASN A 295 14.82 -19.01 -7.86
N PHE A 296 13.70 -19.63 -8.26
CA PHE A 296 13.65 -21.05 -8.62
C PHE A 296 13.44 -21.28 -10.12
N GLN A 297 13.38 -20.22 -10.92
CA GLN A 297 12.98 -20.30 -12.34
C GLN A 297 13.94 -21.09 -13.23
N ARG A 298 15.23 -21.19 -12.85
CA ARG A 298 16.30 -21.69 -13.73
C ARG A 298 16.14 -23.18 -14.05
N HIS A 299 15.83 -23.99 -13.04
CA HIS A 299 15.71 -25.44 -13.16
C HIS A 299 14.28 -25.94 -12.94
N CYS A 300 13.37 -25.09 -12.45
CA CYS A 300 12.00 -25.46 -12.14
C CYS A 300 11.00 -24.57 -12.88
N ASN A 301 10.01 -25.19 -13.53
CA ASN A 301 8.85 -24.55 -14.15
C ASN A 301 7.52 -25.16 -13.65
N LYS A 302 7.54 -26.03 -12.63
CA LYS A 302 6.35 -26.75 -12.13
C LYS A 302 6.24 -26.68 -10.61
N ALA A 303 5.02 -26.46 -10.11
CA ALA A 303 4.75 -26.48 -8.67
C ALA A 303 3.45 -27.20 -8.33
N ILE A 304 3.41 -27.82 -7.15
CA ILE A 304 2.24 -28.47 -6.58
C ILE A 304 1.90 -27.81 -5.26
N PHE A 305 0.68 -27.30 -5.13
CA PHE A 305 0.10 -26.88 -3.86
C PHE A 305 -0.69 -28.05 -3.29
N LEU A 306 -0.17 -28.65 -2.20
CA LEU A 306 -0.76 -29.84 -1.59
C LEU A 306 -2.08 -29.52 -0.88
N GLY A 307 -2.43 -28.24 -0.70
CA GLY A 307 -3.71 -27.77 -0.17
C GLY A 307 -3.85 -26.27 -0.41
N ILE A 308 -5.07 -25.75 -0.27
CA ILE A 308 -5.36 -24.32 -0.42
C ILE A 308 -5.68 -23.64 0.91
N GLY A 309 -5.38 -22.35 1.00
CA GLY A 309 -5.68 -21.53 2.17
C GLY A 309 -6.23 -20.16 1.76
N PHE A 310 -6.60 -19.34 2.75
CA PHE A 310 -7.15 -18.00 2.51
C PHE A 310 -6.07 -16.93 2.20
N LYS A 311 -4.79 -17.29 2.28
CA LYS A 311 -3.63 -16.40 2.12
C LYS A 311 -3.24 -16.26 0.65
N PHE A 312 -3.98 -15.42 -0.08
CA PHE A 312 -3.77 -15.18 -1.50
C PHE A 312 -2.38 -14.58 -1.83
N ASN A 313 -1.87 -13.66 -1.01
CA ASN A 313 -0.57 -13.02 -1.25
C ASN A 313 0.57 -14.05 -1.27
N ASP A 314 0.66 -14.89 -0.23
CA ASP A 314 1.70 -15.93 -0.13
C ASP A 314 1.61 -16.90 -1.32
N PHE A 315 0.39 -17.22 -1.75
CA PHE A 315 0.13 -18.10 -2.88
C PHE A 315 0.61 -17.53 -4.22
N ILE A 316 0.28 -16.26 -4.52
CA ILE A 316 0.77 -15.57 -5.73
C ILE A 316 2.29 -15.39 -5.68
N GLN A 317 2.83 -14.95 -4.55
CA GLN A 317 4.28 -14.78 -4.39
C GLN A 317 5.05 -16.10 -4.60
N ALA A 318 4.48 -17.23 -4.18
CA ALA A 318 5.02 -18.56 -4.43
C ALA A 318 5.02 -18.93 -5.92
N ILE A 319 3.96 -18.59 -6.68
CA ILE A 319 3.91 -18.82 -8.13
C ILE A 319 4.96 -17.98 -8.86
N HIS A 320 5.13 -16.72 -8.46
CA HIS A 320 6.15 -15.83 -9.04
C HIS A 320 7.60 -16.21 -8.71
N ARG A 321 7.84 -17.23 -7.88
CA ARG A 321 9.19 -17.80 -7.74
C ARG A 321 9.65 -18.57 -8.97
N ILE A 322 8.68 -19.02 -9.77
CA ILE A 322 8.87 -19.81 -10.98
C ILE A 322 8.45 -19.01 -12.22
N HIS A 323 7.27 -18.38 -12.17
CA HIS A 323 6.69 -17.59 -13.25
C HIS A 323 7.10 -16.11 -13.11
N ARG A 324 8.28 -15.79 -13.64
CA ARG A 324 8.91 -14.47 -13.61
C ARG A 324 9.83 -14.27 -14.82
N PHE A 325 10.31 -13.04 -15.05
CA PHE A 325 11.08 -12.70 -16.25
C PHE A 325 12.32 -13.60 -16.42
N LEU A 326 12.69 -13.85 -17.66
CA LEU A 326 13.73 -14.82 -18.06
C LEU A 326 13.35 -16.29 -17.79
N GLN A 327 12.06 -16.59 -17.61
CA GLN A 327 11.57 -17.97 -17.68
C GLN A 327 11.34 -18.34 -19.14
N GLU A 328 11.97 -19.41 -19.62
CA GLU A 328 11.91 -19.84 -21.00
C GLU A 328 10.85 -20.92 -21.24
N LYS A 329 10.41 -21.62 -20.18
CA LYS A 329 9.48 -22.75 -20.26
C LYS A 329 8.09 -22.37 -19.77
N GLU A 330 7.06 -22.96 -20.38
CA GLU A 330 5.69 -22.85 -19.86
C GLU A 330 5.61 -23.36 -18.42
N CYS A 331 4.89 -22.62 -17.58
CA CYS A 331 4.80 -22.92 -16.15
C CYS A 331 3.53 -23.71 -15.85
N HIS A 332 3.63 -24.76 -15.04
CA HIS A 332 2.49 -25.58 -14.63
C HIS A 332 2.30 -25.56 -13.11
N ILE A 333 1.15 -25.05 -12.69
CA ILE A 333 0.76 -24.96 -11.28
C ILE A 333 -0.37 -25.95 -11.01
N HIS A 334 -0.11 -26.95 -10.19
CA HIS A 334 -1.08 -27.95 -9.79
C HIS A 334 -1.63 -27.60 -8.41
N ILE A 335 -2.94 -27.39 -8.32
CA ILE A 335 -3.62 -27.05 -7.06
C ILE A 335 -4.48 -28.23 -6.66
N ILE A 336 -4.07 -28.90 -5.59
CA ILE A 336 -4.82 -30.03 -5.02
C ILE A 336 -5.67 -29.51 -3.87
N TYR A 337 -6.97 -29.77 -3.91
CA TYR A 337 -7.92 -29.32 -2.90
C TYR A 337 -8.98 -30.39 -2.63
N ALA A 338 -9.51 -30.42 -1.42
CA ALA A 338 -10.61 -31.32 -1.09
C ALA A 338 -11.96 -30.78 -1.56
N ASP A 339 -12.94 -31.65 -1.78
CA ASP A 339 -14.33 -31.30 -2.07
C ASP A 339 -14.94 -30.33 -1.03
N THR A 340 -14.53 -30.44 0.24
CA THR A 340 -14.91 -29.52 1.32
C THR A 340 -14.28 -28.12 1.21
N GLU A 341 -13.25 -27.93 0.38
CA GLU A 341 -12.51 -26.68 0.20
C GLU A 341 -12.96 -25.88 -1.05
N ARG A 342 -13.99 -26.32 -1.78
CA ARG A 342 -14.51 -25.63 -2.99
C ARG A 342 -14.75 -24.14 -2.77
N ARG A 343 -15.36 -23.75 -1.63
CA ARG A 343 -15.61 -22.34 -1.29
C ARG A 343 -14.32 -21.55 -1.09
N ILE A 344 -13.27 -22.18 -0.56
CA ILE A 344 -11.94 -21.54 -0.42
C ILE A 344 -11.35 -21.27 -1.81
N LEU A 345 -11.50 -22.23 -2.73
CA LEU A 345 -11.04 -22.10 -4.10
C LEU A 345 -11.76 -20.95 -4.84
N GLU A 346 -13.07 -20.83 -4.68
CA GLU A 346 -13.85 -19.74 -5.26
C GLU A 346 -13.37 -18.37 -4.77
N VAL A 347 -13.14 -18.23 -3.46
CA VAL A 347 -12.61 -16.99 -2.87
C VAL A 347 -11.21 -16.69 -3.40
N LEU A 348 -10.35 -17.71 -3.53
CA LEU A 348 -9.00 -17.56 -4.07
C LEU A 348 -9.02 -17.12 -5.53
N ARG A 349 -9.88 -17.72 -6.37
CA ARG A 349 -10.06 -17.34 -7.79
C ARG A 349 -10.60 -15.92 -7.93
N LYS A 350 -11.55 -15.52 -7.07
CA LYS A 350 -12.06 -14.15 -7.05
C LYS A 350 -10.96 -13.14 -6.74
N LYS A 351 -10.12 -13.42 -5.73
CA LYS A 351 -8.97 -12.56 -5.39
C LYS A 351 -7.93 -12.52 -6.51
N TRP A 352 -7.74 -13.64 -7.23
CA TRP A 352 -6.87 -13.69 -8.40
C TRP A 352 -7.35 -12.73 -9.48
N LYS A 353 -8.62 -12.83 -9.88
CA LYS A 353 -9.18 -11.96 -10.91
C LYS A 353 -9.08 -10.48 -10.53
N GLN A 354 -9.37 -10.15 -9.27
CA GLN A 354 -9.23 -8.78 -8.75
C GLN A 354 -7.79 -8.27 -8.81
N HIS A 355 -6.80 -9.15 -8.62
CA HIS A 355 -5.40 -8.79 -8.73
C HIS A 355 -5.02 -8.48 -10.18
N GLU A 356 -5.45 -9.29 -11.15
CA GLU A 356 -5.24 -9.06 -12.59
C GLU A 356 -5.88 -7.74 -13.05
N GLU A 357 -7.15 -7.50 -12.70
CA GLU A 357 -7.87 -6.27 -13.05
C GLU A 357 -7.17 -5.02 -12.48
N MET A 358 -6.64 -5.10 -11.25
CA MET A 358 -5.90 -4.00 -10.62
C MET A 358 -4.55 -3.75 -11.31
N VAL A 359 -3.81 -4.82 -11.59
CA VAL A 359 -2.53 -4.77 -12.32
C VAL A 359 -2.73 -4.08 -13.67
N GLU A 360 -3.79 -4.41 -14.40
CA GLU A 360 -4.16 -3.77 -15.66
C GLU A 360 -4.50 -2.28 -15.49
N LYS A 361 -5.37 -1.93 -14.53
CA LYS A 361 -5.75 -0.54 -14.23
C LYS A 361 -4.54 0.32 -13.88
N MET A 362 -3.59 -0.21 -13.10
CA MET A 362 -2.36 0.49 -12.75
C MET A 362 -1.47 0.74 -13.98
N SER A 363 -1.33 -0.24 -14.88
CA SER A 363 -0.59 -0.07 -16.13
C SER A 363 -1.24 0.97 -17.05
N GLU A 364 -2.56 1.03 -17.10
CA GLU A 364 -3.29 2.08 -17.84
C GLU A 364 -3.00 3.47 -17.29
N ILE A 365 -3.07 3.65 -15.97
CA ILE A 365 -2.78 4.93 -15.31
C ILE A 365 -1.37 5.41 -15.66
N ILE A 366 -0.39 4.52 -15.67
CA ILE A 366 1.01 4.88 -15.98
C ILE A 366 1.19 5.21 -17.45
N ARG A 367 0.57 4.44 -18.36
CA ARG A 367 0.59 4.75 -19.79
C ARG A 367 -0.08 6.09 -20.09
N ALA A 368 -1.16 6.43 -19.38
CA ALA A 368 -1.87 7.69 -19.55
C ALA A 368 -1.10 8.90 -19.02
N ASN A 369 -0.44 8.77 -17.86
CA ASN A 369 0.24 9.89 -17.20
C ASN A 369 1.74 10.02 -17.57
N GLY A 370 2.35 8.95 -18.08
CA GLY A 370 3.78 8.85 -18.34
C GLY A 370 4.63 8.97 -17.06
N LEU A 371 5.95 8.95 -17.21
CA LEU A 371 6.90 9.22 -16.12
C LEU A 371 6.99 10.73 -15.74
N SER A 372 6.18 11.60 -16.37
CA SER A 372 6.39 13.05 -16.29
C SER A 372 5.34 13.74 -15.42
N ASN A 373 5.81 14.42 -14.37
CA ASN A 373 5.00 15.28 -13.49
C ASN A 373 4.28 16.43 -14.25
N LYS A 374 4.64 16.72 -15.51
CA LYS A 374 4.08 17.84 -16.28
C LYS A 374 2.65 17.61 -16.77
N ALA A 375 2.32 16.40 -17.22
CA ALA A 375 0.95 16.07 -17.65
C ALA A 375 -0.02 16.13 -16.47
N MET A 376 0.42 15.63 -15.31
CA MET A 376 -0.30 15.66 -14.05
C MET A 376 -0.57 17.08 -13.55
N ILE A 377 0.44 17.97 -13.55
CA ILE A 377 0.25 19.38 -13.18
C ILE A 377 -0.77 20.04 -14.13
N ALA A 378 -0.70 19.75 -15.43
CA ALA A 378 -1.65 20.30 -16.40
C ALA A 378 -3.09 19.81 -16.18
N GLU A 379 -3.29 18.56 -15.75
CA GLU A 379 -4.62 18.01 -15.48
C GLU A 379 -5.21 18.52 -14.16
N LEU A 380 -4.39 18.66 -13.11
CA LEU A 380 -4.79 19.34 -11.87
C LEU A 380 -5.12 20.81 -12.13
N VAL A 381 -4.35 21.50 -12.98
CA VAL A 381 -4.64 22.88 -13.42
C VAL A 381 -5.95 22.97 -14.21
N ARG A 382 -6.31 21.95 -14.99
CA ARG A 382 -7.61 21.90 -15.70
C ARG A 382 -8.81 21.70 -14.76
N SER A 383 -8.59 21.20 -13.55
CA SER A 383 -9.63 21.11 -12.50
C SER A 383 -9.79 22.41 -11.68
N ILE A 384 -9.02 23.46 -11.99
CA ILE A 384 -9.12 24.77 -11.35
C ILE A 384 -10.32 25.53 -11.92
N GLY A 385 -11.28 25.85 -11.06
CA GLY A 385 -12.44 26.67 -11.37
C GLY A 385 -13.76 25.92 -11.24
N VAL A 386 -14.85 26.69 -11.13
CA VAL A 386 -16.23 26.19 -11.06
C VAL A 386 -16.99 26.82 -12.24
N GLU A 387 -17.84 26.06 -12.91
CA GLU A 387 -18.77 26.66 -13.87
C GLU A 387 -19.71 27.59 -13.12
N ARG A 388 -19.67 28.89 -13.45
CA ARG A 388 -20.48 29.89 -12.76
C ARG A 388 -21.96 29.63 -13.00
N ILE A 389 -22.70 29.36 -11.93
CA ILE A 389 -24.16 29.25 -11.97
C ILE A 389 -24.73 30.49 -11.29
N GLU A 390 -25.69 31.15 -11.95
CA GLU A 390 -26.31 32.37 -11.44
C GLU A 390 -27.84 32.29 -11.45
N VAL A 391 -28.45 32.78 -10.37
CA VAL A 391 -29.90 32.95 -10.24
C VAL A 391 -30.19 34.39 -9.83
N LYS A 392 -31.06 35.07 -10.58
CA LYS A 392 -31.52 36.43 -10.29
C LYS A 392 -33.01 36.44 -9.96
N GLY A 393 -33.34 36.99 -8.79
CA GLY A 393 -34.70 37.35 -8.40
C GLY A 393 -34.90 38.86 -8.43
N LYS A 394 -36.07 39.33 -7.96
CA LYS A 394 -36.36 40.77 -7.85
C LYS A 394 -35.56 41.47 -6.74
N LEU A 395 -35.22 40.73 -5.69
CA LEU A 395 -34.58 41.25 -4.46
C LEU A 395 -33.26 40.56 -4.14
N PHE A 396 -32.82 39.61 -4.97
CA PHE A 396 -31.60 38.86 -4.71
C PHE A 396 -30.92 38.45 -6.00
N GLN A 397 -29.62 38.24 -5.89
CA GLN A 397 -28.77 37.60 -6.88
C GLN A 397 -27.92 36.59 -6.12
N ALA A 398 -27.87 35.36 -6.62
CA ALA A 398 -27.05 34.30 -6.06
C ALA A 398 -26.13 33.77 -7.17
N ALA A 399 -24.83 33.71 -6.89
CA ALA A 399 -23.83 33.14 -7.76
C ALA A 399 -23.12 32.00 -7.04
N ASN A 400 -23.04 30.83 -7.67
CA ASN A 400 -22.14 29.75 -7.28
C ASN A 400 -20.92 29.81 -8.19
N ASN A 401 -19.82 30.30 -7.66
CA ASN A 401 -18.56 30.50 -8.36
C ASN A 401 -17.40 30.57 -7.34
N ASP A 402 -16.18 30.59 -7.85
CA ASP A 402 -15.01 31.01 -7.08
C ASP A 402 -15.19 32.45 -6.58
N CYS A 403 -15.15 32.64 -5.26
CA CYS A 403 -15.43 33.94 -4.64
C CYS A 403 -14.38 35.01 -4.94
N VAL A 404 -13.11 34.65 -5.21
CA VAL A 404 -12.08 35.59 -5.63
C VAL A 404 -12.42 36.10 -7.02
N VAL A 405 -12.74 35.18 -7.94
CA VAL A 405 -13.08 35.53 -9.32
C VAL A 405 -14.38 36.32 -9.38
N GLU A 406 -15.41 35.92 -8.63
CA GLU A 406 -16.71 36.61 -8.59
C GLU A 406 -16.56 38.04 -8.04
N THR A 407 -15.82 38.21 -6.94
CA THR A 407 -15.66 39.52 -6.29
C THR A 407 -14.83 40.48 -7.16
N ARG A 408 -13.80 39.97 -7.88
CA ARG A 408 -13.05 40.75 -8.87
C ARG A 408 -13.93 41.32 -9.98
N GLY A 409 -14.99 40.60 -10.36
CA GLY A 409 -15.94 41.03 -11.38
C GLY A 409 -16.96 42.07 -10.90
N MET A 410 -17.03 42.35 -9.60
CA MET A 410 -17.98 43.32 -9.03
C MET A 410 -17.47 44.75 -9.15
N GLU A 411 -18.39 45.69 -9.32
CA GLU A 411 -18.10 47.12 -9.37
C GLU A 411 -17.54 47.63 -8.02
N GLU A 412 -16.64 48.60 -8.08
CA GLU A 412 -16.11 49.28 -6.89
C GLU A 412 -17.23 50.00 -6.14
N ASN A 413 -17.16 50.05 -4.80
CA ASN A 413 -18.13 50.76 -3.97
C ASN A 413 -19.60 50.37 -4.25
N SER A 414 -19.84 49.11 -4.58
CA SER A 414 -21.16 48.57 -4.94
C SER A 414 -21.91 47.93 -3.77
N VAL A 415 -21.20 47.57 -2.70
CA VAL A 415 -21.74 46.82 -1.56
C VAL A 415 -21.87 47.70 -0.32
N ASP A 416 -23.04 47.67 0.33
CA ASP A 416 -23.32 48.44 1.56
C ASP A 416 -22.99 47.67 2.86
N LEU A 417 -22.90 46.34 2.81
CA LEU A 417 -22.55 45.47 3.93
C LEU A 417 -22.01 44.15 3.37
N ILE A 418 -20.85 43.72 3.85
CA ILE A 418 -20.38 42.36 3.62
C ILE A 418 -20.58 41.59 4.92
N HIS A 419 -21.40 40.54 4.86
CA HIS A 419 -21.63 39.62 5.98
C HIS A 419 -21.23 38.21 5.53
N THR A 420 -20.16 37.67 6.11
CA THR A 420 -19.60 36.38 5.67
C THR A 420 -19.08 35.54 6.83
N SER A 421 -18.85 34.26 6.56
CA SER A 421 -18.09 33.33 7.40
C SER A 421 -17.03 32.69 6.52
N ILE A 422 -15.75 32.97 6.78
CA ILE A 422 -14.65 32.35 6.03
C ILE A 422 -14.39 30.92 6.55
N PRO A 423 -13.92 30.00 5.70
CA PRO A 423 -13.67 28.62 6.10
C PRO A 423 -12.46 28.51 7.03
N PHE A 424 -12.31 27.34 7.65
CA PHE A 424 -11.11 26.99 8.41
C PHE A 424 -9.98 26.61 7.46
N SER A 425 -8.72 26.88 7.85
CA SER A 425 -7.56 26.60 6.99
C SER A 425 -7.44 25.14 6.53
N ASN A 426 -7.37 24.19 7.46
CA ASN A 426 -7.00 22.80 7.16
C ASN A 426 -7.90 21.73 7.80
N HIS A 427 -9.08 22.10 8.30
CA HIS A 427 -9.97 21.16 9.02
C HIS A 427 -11.06 20.57 8.13
N TYR A 428 -11.51 21.31 7.12
CA TYR A 428 -12.59 20.91 6.24
C TYR A 428 -12.25 21.38 4.83
N GLU A 429 -12.25 20.43 3.89
CA GLU A 429 -12.33 20.74 2.47
C GLU A 429 -13.81 20.90 2.12
N TYR A 430 -14.22 22.10 1.69
CA TYR A 430 -15.63 22.38 1.36
C TYR A 430 -15.96 22.02 -0.08
N THR A 431 -14.97 22.12 -0.96
CA THR A 431 -15.07 21.72 -2.37
C THR A 431 -13.81 20.98 -2.81
N PRO A 432 -13.87 20.15 -3.87
CA PRO A 432 -12.70 19.48 -4.41
C PRO A 432 -11.79 20.40 -5.24
N SER A 433 -12.07 21.71 -5.30
CA SER A 433 -11.30 22.68 -6.08
C SER A 433 -10.00 23.07 -5.35
N TYR A 434 -8.90 23.21 -6.09
CA TYR A 434 -7.65 23.74 -5.54
C TYR A 434 -7.74 25.19 -5.06
N ASN A 435 -8.72 25.95 -5.56
CA ASN A 435 -8.98 27.31 -5.12
C ASN A 435 -9.81 27.38 -3.84
N ASP A 436 -10.25 26.23 -3.31
CA ASP A 436 -10.94 26.21 -2.03
C ASP A 436 -9.98 26.67 -0.93
N PHE A 437 -10.38 27.68 -0.17
CA PHE A 437 -9.58 28.16 0.95
C PHE A 437 -9.36 27.07 2.03
N GLY A 438 -10.19 26.03 2.07
CA GLY A 438 -9.98 24.85 2.94
C GLY A 438 -8.90 23.90 2.45
N HIS A 439 -8.39 24.08 1.22
CA HIS A 439 -7.31 23.28 0.64
C HIS A 439 -5.94 23.93 0.91
N THR A 440 -5.63 24.16 2.21
CA THR A 440 -4.37 24.72 2.70
C THR A 440 -3.78 23.89 3.84
N LYS A 441 -2.46 23.89 3.98
CA LYS A 441 -1.74 23.06 4.97
C LYS A 441 -1.83 23.63 6.38
N ASP A 442 -1.75 24.95 6.49
CA ASP A 442 -1.73 25.69 7.74
C ASP A 442 -2.38 27.08 7.59
N ASN A 443 -2.43 27.83 8.69
CA ASN A 443 -3.00 29.18 8.67
C ASN A 443 -2.21 30.14 7.80
N LYS A 444 -0.89 29.96 7.69
CA LYS A 444 -0.06 30.88 6.92
C LYS A 444 -0.43 30.80 5.44
N GLU A 445 -0.51 29.59 4.89
CA GLU A 445 -0.92 29.36 3.51
C GLU A 445 -2.38 29.82 3.27
N PHE A 446 -3.27 29.63 4.25
CA PHE A 446 -4.64 30.18 4.21
C PHE A 446 -4.66 31.70 4.03
N TRP A 447 -3.89 32.44 4.84
CA TRP A 447 -3.85 33.90 4.74
C TRP A 447 -3.15 34.37 3.46
N GLU A 448 -2.15 33.65 2.98
CA GLU A 448 -1.54 33.88 1.65
C GLU A 448 -2.57 33.72 0.51
N GLN A 449 -3.53 32.79 0.62
CA GLN A 449 -4.63 32.72 -0.33
C GLN A 449 -5.65 33.86 -0.13
N MET A 450 -6.02 34.17 1.12
CA MET A 450 -6.95 35.27 1.41
C MET A 450 -6.40 36.64 0.96
N ASP A 451 -5.09 36.80 0.78
CA ASP A 451 -4.48 37.99 0.18
C ASP A 451 -5.03 38.28 -1.24
N TYR A 452 -5.63 37.31 -1.94
CA TYR A 452 -6.30 37.52 -3.22
C TYR A 452 -7.74 38.01 -3.12
N LEU A 453 -8.44 37.74 -2.01
CA LEU A 453 -9.85 38.10 -1.81
C LEU A 453 -10.02 39.38 -1.01
N THR A 454 -9.28 39.53 0.10
CA THR A 454 -9.48 40.65 1.04
C THR A 454 -9.35 42.04 0.39
N PRO A 455 -8.40 42.31 -0.52
CA PRO A 455 -8.34 43.58 -1.24
C PRO A 455 -9.59 43.85 -2.08
N GLU A 456 -10.14 42.81 -2.71
CA GLU A 456 -11.35 42.90 -3.53
C GLU A 456 -12.58 43.15 -2.66
N LEU A 457 -12.66 42.53 -1.47
CA LEU A 457 -13.71 42.83 -0.49
C LEU A 457 -13.66 44.30 -0.05
N LEU A 458 -12.48 44.87 0.17
CA LEU A 458 -12.35 46.29 0.49
C LEU A 458 -12.77 47.17 -0.70
N ARG A 459 -12.35 46.82 -1.91
CA ARG A 459 -12.66 47.56 -3.14
C ARG A 459 -14.16 47.64 -3.41
N VAL A 460 -14.90 46.54 -3.23
CA VAL A 460 -16.34 46.52 -3.52
C VAL A 460 -17.18 47.16 -2.42
N LEU A 461 -16.63 47.27 -1.20
CA LEU A 461 -17.33 47.85 -0.05
C LEU A 461 -17.31 49.38 -0.14
N LYS A 462 -18.47 50.01 0.01
CA LYS A 462 -18.56 51.48 0.04
C LYS A 462 -17.79 52.06 1.24
N PRO A 463 -17.17 53.25 1.12
CA PRO A 463 -16.47 53.87 2.24
C PRO A 463 -17.40 54.09 3.44
N GLY A 464 -16.92 53.78 4.65
CA GLY A 464 -17.69 53.90 5.88
C GLY A 464 -18.72 52.78 6.12
N ARG A 465 -18.69 51.71 5.31
CA ARG A 465 -19.53 50.52 5.51
C ARG A 465 -18.77 49.39 6.23
N ILE A 466 -19.51 48.35 6.60
CA ILE A 466 -19.04 47.31 7.50
C ILE A 466 -18.73 46.02 6.73
N TYR A 467 -17.58 45.43 7.05
CA TYR A 467 -17.25 44.03 6.80
C TYR A 467 -17.40 43.25 8.11
N ALA A 468 -18.43 42.41 8.19
CA ALA A 468 -18.70 41.53 9.32
C ALA A 468 -18.29 40.09 8.96
N CYS A 469 -17.21 39.62 9.56
CA CYS A 469 -16.69 38.26 9.35
C CYS A 469 -16.86 37.41 10.62
N HIS A 470 -17.60 36.31 10.47
CA HIS A 470 -17.70 35.30 11.51
C HIS A 470 -16.56 34.28 11.36
N VAL A 471 -15.85 34.06 12.46
CA VAL A 471 -14.75 33.10 12.58
C VAL A 471 -14.76 32.45 13.95
N LYS A 472 -14.11 31.29 14.07
CA LYS A 472 -14.05 30.52 15.31
C LYS A 472 -12.63 30.09 15.61
N ASP A 473 -12.23 30.27 16.87
CA ASP A 473 -10.98 29.71 17.38
C ASP A 473 -11.05 28.19 17.48
N ARG A 474 -9.92 27.55 17.21
CA ARG A 474 -9.86 26.09 17.12
C ARG A 474 -9.00 25.52 18.23
N ILE A 475 -9.46 24.40 18.78
CA ILE A 475 -8.66 23.59 19.70
C ILE A 475 -7.80 22.62 18.89
N LEU A 476 -6.49 22.76 18.99
CA LEU A 476 -5.50 21.85 18.44
C LEU A 476 -5.10 20.85 19.52
N PHE A 477 -5.35 19.56 19.28
CA PHE A 477 -5.04 18.53 20.27
C PHE A 477 -3.53 18.35 20.50
N GLY A 478 -3.15 17.98 21.72
CA GLY A 478 -1.75 17.86 22.13
C GLY A 478 -0.95 16.79 21.38
N ASN A 479 -1.63 15.76 20.88
CA ASN A 479 -1.05 14.73 20.02
C ASN A 479 -0.76 15.23 18.59
N VAL A 480 -1.49 16.24 18.11
CA VAL A 480 -1.27 16.85 16.78
C VAL A 480 -0.17 17.92 16.85
N THR A 481 -0.14 18.69 17.94
CA THR A 481 0.84 19.79 18.12
C THR A 481 2.16 19.35 18.73
N GLY A 482 2.23 18.13 19.28
CA GLY A 482 3.39 17.63 20.02
C GLY A 482 3.58 18.28 21.41
N LYS A 483 2.64 19.12 21.86
CA LYS A 483 2.77 19.89 23.12
C LYS A 483 2.26 19.16 24.35
N GLY A 484 1.71 17.95 24.20
CA GLY A 484 1.19 17.14 25.32
C GLY A 484 -0.10 17.67 25.96
N VAL A 485 -0.57 18.87 25.58
CA VAL A 485 -1.83 19.48 26.01
C VAL A 485 -2.56 20.10 24.82
N PRO A 486 -3.90 20.18 24.81
CA PRO A 486 -4.64 20.95 23.82
C PRO A 486 -4.23 22.43 23.86
N THR A 487 -4.09 23.04 22.70
CA THR A 487 -3.78 24.48 22.54
C THR A 487 -4.80 25.13 21.63
N VAL A 488 -4.92 26.46 21.70
CA VAL A 488 -5.87 27.22 20.87
C VAL A 488 -5.14 27.82 19.68
N SER A 489 -5.67 27.65 18.48
CA SER A 489 -5.33 28.44 17.30
C SER A 489 -6.22 29.69 17.32
N PRO A 490 -5.64 30.89 17.59
CA PRO A 490 -6.39 32.13 17.75
C PRO A 490 -6.75 32.72 16.37
N PHE A 491 -7.53 31.97 15.60
CA PHE A 491 -7.88 32.29 14.23
C PHE A 491 -8.64 33.62 14.12
N HIS A 492 -9.42 33.99 15.15
CA HIS A 492 -10.06 35.31 15.21
C HIS A 492 -9.04 36.46 15.18
N ALA A 493 -7.96 36.36 15.94
CA ALA A 493 -6.94 37.40 16.03
C ALA A 493 -6.18 37.52 14.71
N GLU A 494 -5.84 36.38 14.10
CA GLU A 494 -5.22 36.35 12.78
C GLU A 494 -6.11 37.01 11.71
N THR A 495 -7.42 36.78 11.77
CA THR A 495 -8.40 37.42 10.87
C THR A 495 -8.37 38.94 11.01
N ILE A 496 -8.34 39.46 12.24
CA ILE A 496 -8.26 40.90 12.51
C ILE A 496 -6.98 41.49 11.87
N PHE A 497 -5.82 40.90 12.18
CA PHE A 497 -4.54 41.40 11.66
C PHE A 497 -4.44 41.30 10.14
N HIS A 498 -4.98 40.24 9.54
CA HIS A 498 -5.04 40.10 8.09
C HIS A 498 -5.89 41.19 7.44
N CYS A 499 -7.08 41.48 7.99
CA CYS A 499 -7.95 42.53 7.46
C CYS A 499 -7.30 43.92 7.59
N GLN A 500 -6.67 44.20 8.73
CA GLN A 500 -5.95 45.47 8.96
C GLN A 500 -4.76 45.63 8.01
N LYS A 501 -4.00 44.56 7.74
CA LYS A 501 -2.91 44.54 6.75
C LYS A 501 -3.40 45.03 5.37
N HIS A 502 -4.65 44.75 5.01
CA HIS A 502 -5.25 45.11 3.72
C HIS A 502 -6.06 46.42 3.73
N GLY A 503 -6.05 47.17 4.84
CA GLY A 503 -6.63 48.51 4.91
C GLY A 503 -8.02 48.61 5.54
N PHE A 504 -8.54 47.53 6.14
CA PHE A 504 -9.74 47.64 6.98
C PHE A 504 -9.42 48.23 8.35
N ASP A 505 -10.30 49.10 8.85
CA ASP A 505 -10.25 49.58 10.23
C ASP A 505 -10.99 48.62 11.16
N TYR A 506 -10.34 48.24 12.28
CA TYR A 506 -10.96 47.38 13.28
C TYR A 506 -11.94 48.15 14.16
N MET A 507 -13.22 47.84 14.04
CA MET A 507 -14.30 48.49 14.81
C MET A 507 -14.58 47.78 16.14
N GLY A 508 -14.47 46.45 16.18
CA GLY A 508 -14.77 45.65 17.37
C GLY A 508 -15.10 44.20 17.04
N MET A 509 -15.32 43.39 18.07
CA MET A 509 -15.72 42.00 17.95
C MET A 509 -16.88 41.68 18.90
N ILE A 510 -17.72 40.73 18.49
CA ILE A 510 -18.77 40.15 19.32
C ILE A 510 -18.46 38.68 19.50
N THR A 511 -18.29 38.25 20.75
CA THR A 511 -18.09 36.84 21.07
C THR A 511 -19.43 36.14 21.15
N VAL A 512 -19.64 35.17 20.28
CA VAL A 512 -20.78 34.24 20.36
C VAL A 512 -20.31 33.01 21.13
N VAL A 513 -20.79 32.86 22.35
CA VAL A 513 -20.57 31.63 23.14
C VAL A 513 -21.59 30.59 22.69
N THR A 514 -21.10 29.47 22.15
CA THR A 514 -21.90 28.27 21.89
C THR A 514 -21.67 27.28 23.02
N ASP A 515 -22.76 26.86 23.66
CA ASP A 515 -22.88 25.82 24.67
C ASP A 515 -22.56 24.41 24.18
#